data_AF-A0A915M772-F1
#
_entry.id   AF-A0A915M772-F1
#
_cell.length_a   1.000
_cell.length_b   1.000
_cell.length_c   1.000
_cell.angle_alpha   90.00
_cell.angle_beta   90.00
_cell.angle_gamma   90.00
#
_symmetry.space_group_name_H-M   'P 1'
#
loop_
_entity.id
_entity.type
_entity.pdbx_description
1 polymer ?
#
loop_
_entity_poly.entity_id
_entity_poly.type
_entity_poly.pdbx_seq_one_letter_code
_entity_poly.pdbx_strand_id
1 'polypeptide(L)'
;MQLNIIFFFVLILQLLRLTTTNLLIPGIMTEKVDLMPKSQEYLGFLQSSLNKTEVEVRLKCLENVDIEFEAEVVIRSSPCAKEFIVDKMRFSQVSNLLQFYFENDNKIPPGYDYDKILYYRSKPQRFSCLNSVGDHFLEQIPKFGMKVYNVTPFNQLPSLEPRSRRANDQFPGINGQSIDGGAKDSLTSWHPIQTLPVDAIYLLILRITITKFSADDTKNHTIEAEVQWRGPYGYLSAIDYPLLHFYGFMCIFYTLMALAWLIVCLKHWKDLLRVQFWIGAVIMIGMIEKAVFYAEYSNMNQTGKSVEGLLELAELTSCLKRTMAHVLVIIVSVGFGVVKPRLGSTLNQVIAVGMLYFIFCAIEGLTRVSKQTTEAVKEKQIAKMPLALLEICIAWWVFSSLISTMRALRLRRNE
;
A
#
# COMPACT_ATOMS: atom_id res chain seq x y z
N MET A 1 -30.46 21.71 11.99
CA MET A 1 -29.13 21.71 11.32
C MET A 1 -28.10 20.92 12.12
N GLN A 2 -27.95 21.14 13.43
CA GLN A 2 -27.01 20.37 14.29
C GLN A 2 -27.27 18.85 14.32
N LEU A 3 -28.54 18.41 14.32
CA LEU A 3 -28.89 16.98 14.34
C LEU A 3 -28.40 16.22 13.08
N ASN A 4 -28.44 16.86 11.91
CA ASN A 4 -27.93 16.28 10.67
C ASN A 4 -26.40 16.18 10.69
N ILE A 5 -25.70 17.19 11.23
CA ILE A 5 -24.23 17.18 11.33
C ILE A 5 -23.75 16.05 12.24
N ILE A 6 -24.44 15.82 13.36
CA ILE A 6 -24.12 14.71 14.28
C ILE A 6 -24.38 13.36 13.61
N PHE A 7 -25.51 13.20 12.92
CA PHE A 7 -25.81 11.97 12.18
C PHE A 7 -24.77 11.68 11.09
N PHE A 8 -24.32 12.68 10.34
CA PHE A 8 -23.28 12.52 9.34
C PHE A 8 -21.89 12.25 9.95
N PHE A 9 -21.58 12.88 11.08
CA PHE A 9 -20.34 12.59 11.82
C PHE A 9 -20.34 11.15 12.33
N VAL A 10 -21.47 10.66 12.84
CA VAL A 10 -21.68 9.27 13.25
C VAL A 10 -21.58 8.32 12.06
N LEU A 11 -22.13 8.68 10.89
CA LEU A 11 -22.02 7.90 9.66
C LEU A 11 -20.57 7.78 9.18
N ILE A 12 -19.80 8.88 9.22
CA ILE A 12 -18.37 8.88 8.89
C ILE A 12 -17.58 8.03 9.91
N LEU A 13 -17.89 8.15 11.20
CA LEU A 13 -17.31 7.30 12.26
C LEU A 13 -17.66 5.82 12.11
N GLN A 14 -18.86 5.50 11.63
CA GLN A 14 -19.25 4.13 11.32
C GLN A 14 -18.56 3.61 10.06
N LEU A 15 -18.40 4.44 9.02
CA LEU A 15 -17.63 4.10 7.83
C LEU A 15 -16.16 3.84 8.15
N LEU A 16 -15.55 4.68 9.01
CA LEU A 16 -14.19 4.49 9.54
C LEU A 16 -14.04 3.20 10.38
N ARG A 17 -15.11 2.71 11.01
CA ARG A 17 -15.08 1.44 11.77
C ARG A 17 -15.21 0.19 10.90
N LEU A 18 -15.73 0.31 9.68
CA LEU A 18 -16.00 -0.82 8.78
C LEU A 18 -14.86 -1.13 7.81
N THR A 19 -13.87 -0.24 7.66
CA THR A 19 -12.72 -0.47 6.77
C THR A 19 -11.57 -1.11 7.53
N THR A 20 -11.25 -2.37 7.20
CA THR A 20 -9.97 -2.95 7.61
C THR A 20 -8.88 -2.47 6.65
N THR A 21 -7.92 -1.76 7.22
CA THR A 21 -6.88 -1.01 6.54
C THR A 21 -5.83 -1.91 5.91
N ASN A 22 -5.27 -1.43 4.78
CA ASN A 22 -3.84 -1.41 4.45
C ASN A 22 -3.69 -1.34 2.92
N LEU A 23 -3.51 -0.13 2.40
CA LEU A 23 -3.19 0.11 0.99
C LEU A 23 -1.70 -0.11 0.71
N LEU A 24 -0.85 0.20 1.70
CA LEU A 24 0.60 0.03 1.61
C LEU A 24 0.96 -1.43 1.91
N ILE A 25 1.80 -2.02 1.07
CA ILE A 25 2.38 -3.33 1.34
C ILE A 25 3.47 -3.12 2.38
N PRO A 26 3.32 -3.64 3.62
CA PRO A 26 4.31 -3.42 4.65
C PRO A 26 5.62 -4.13 4.28
N GLY A 27 6.75 -3.55 4.67
CA GLY A 27 8.06 -4.17 4.49
C GLY A 27 8.25 -5.43 5.35
N ILE A 28 7.52 -5.50 6.46
CA ILE A 28 7.42 -6.67 7.32
C ILE A 28 6.01 -7.25 7.19
N MET A 29 5.92 -8.45 6.62
CA MET A 29 4.66 -9.17 6.44
C MET A 29 4.61 -10.31 7.45
N THR A 30 3.48 -10.46 8.12
CA THR A 30 3.28 -11.49 9.14
C THR A 30 1.98 -12.21 8.87
N GLU A 31 2.04 -13.53 8.74
CA GLU A 31 0.89 -14.38 8.49
C GLU A 31 0.90 -15.54 9.50
N LYS A 32 -0.27 -15.84 10.07
CA LYS A 32 -0.45 -16.98 10.99
C LYS A 32 -0.84 -18.20 10.18
N VAL A 33 -0.20 -19.32 10.46
CA VAL A 33 -0.40 -20.59 9.77
C VAL A 33 -0.91 -21.61 10.77
N ASP A 34 -2.09 -22.15 10.48
CA ASP A 34 -2.66 -23.26 11.23
C ASP A 34 -2.09 -24.56 10.68
N LEU A 35 -1.37 -25.29 11.52
CA LEU A 35 -0.73 -26.55 11.18
C LEU A 35 -1.75 -27.70 11.28
N MET A 36 -2.12 -28.27 10.14
CA MET A 36 -3.00 -29.45 10.08
C MET A 36 -2.18 -30.74 9.84
N PRO A 37 -2.56 -31.87 10.48
CA PRO A 37 -1.81 -33.12 10.33
C PRO A 37 -1.82 -33.59 8.87
N LYS A 38 -0.62 -33.91 8.35
CA LYS A 38 -0.38 -34.35 6.96
C LYS A 38 -0.75 -33.30 5.88
N SER A 39 -0.90 -32.02 6.22
CA SER A 39 -1.05 -30.95 5.22
C SER A 39 0.30 -30.33 4.82
N GLN A 40 0.32 -29.72 3.64
CA GLN A 40 1.38 -28.83 3.20
C GLN A 40 0.77 -27.45 2.98
N GLU A 41 1.26 -26.46 3.70
CA GLU A 41 0.77 -25.08 3.59
C GLU A 41 1.73 -24.25 2.74
N TYR A 42 1.16 -23.43 1.86
CA TYR A 42 1.89 -22.51 1.00
C TYR A 42 1.51 -21.07 1.31
N LEU A 43 2.49 -20.24 1.63
CA LEU A 43 2.32 -18.81 1.85
C LEU A 43 3.00 -18.03 0.75
N GLY A 44 2.30 -17.07 0.15
CA GLY A 44 2.82 -16.18 -0.88
C GLY A 44 2.95 -14.75 -0.38
N PHE A 45 4.15 -14.20 -0.47
CA PHE A 45 4.46 -12.81 -0.15
C PHE A 45 4.95 -12.09 -1.41
N LEU A 46 4.15 -11.14 -1.89
CA LEU A 46 4.45 -10.35 -3.07
C LEU A 46 5.03 -9.00 -2.65
N GLN A 47 6.22 -8.64 -3.18
CA GLN A 47 6.83 -7.34 -2.88
C GLN A 47 7.65 -6.80 -4.07
N SER A 48 7.50 -5.51 -4.35
CA SER A 48 8.40 -4.80 -5.28
C SER A 48 9.68 -4.41 -4.55
N SER A 49 10.83 -4.86 -5.04
CA SER A 49 12.10 -4.71 -4.33
C SER A 49 13.19 -4.09 -5.20
N LEU A 50 14.08 -3.35 -4.55
CA LEU A 50 15.25 -2.75 -5.18
C LEU A 50 16.41 -3.75 -5.23
N ASN A 51 17.41 -3.44 -6.04
CA ASN A 51 18.69 -4.12 -6.06
C ASN A 51 19.34 -4.01 -4.68
N LYS A 52 19.91 -5.11 -4.21
CA LYS A 52 20.50 -5.30 -2.88
C LYS A 52 19.47 -5.31 -1.75
N THR A 53 18.18 -5.49 -2.04
CA THR A 53 17.22 -5.82 -0.99
C THR A 53 17.57 -7.18 -0.39
N GLU A 54 17.64 -7.22 0.93
CA GLU A 54 17.90 -8.43 1.71
C GLU A 54 16.58 -8.97 2.27
N VAL A 55 16.40 -10.28 2.17
CA VAL A 55 15.19 -10.96 2.63
C VAL A 55 15.52 -11.81 3.85
N GLU A 56 14.77 -11.64 4.93
CA GLU A 56 14.81 -12.48 6.13
C GLU A 56 13.47 -13.18 6.29
N VAL A 57 13.50 -14.48 6.59
CA VAL A 57 12.31 -15.27 6.90
C VAL A 57 12.46 -15.85 8.29
N ARG A 58 11.48 -15.53 9.14
CA ARG A 58 11.46 -15.86 10.55
C ARG A 58 10.19 -16.65 10.85
N LEU A 59 10.33 -17.77 11.54
CA LEU A 59 9.23 -18.61 11.99
C LEU A 59 9.19 -18.63 13.50
N LYS A 60 8.04 -18.33 14.08
CA LYS A 60 7.83 -18.35 15.54
C LYS A 60 6.76 -19.37 15.90
N CYS A 61 7.08 -20.23 16.86
CA CYS A 61 6.09 -21.10 17.48
C CYS A 61 5.34 -20.30 18.56
N LEU A 62 4.01 -20.19 18.46
CA LEU A 62 3.21 -19.48 19.46
C LEU A 62 3.00 -20.31 20.73
N GLU A 63 3.15 -21.63 20.62
CA GLU A 63 2.97 -22.62 21.69
C GLU A 63 4.18 -23.57 21.74
N ASN A 64 4.55 -24.03 22.94
CA ASN A 64 5.61 -25.02 23.14
C ASN A 64 5.02 -26.43 23.04
N VAL A 65 5.10 -27.03 21.85
CA VAL A 65 4.47 -28.32 21.52
C VAL A 65 5.48 -29.21 20.79
N ASP A 66 5.40 -30.53 20.99
CA ASP A 66 6.22 -31.53 20.28
C ASP A 66 5.79 -31.69 18.82
N ILE A 67 6.05 -30.66 18.02
CA ILE A 67 5.81 -30.60 16.59
C ILE A 67 7.12 -30.31 15.89
N GLU A 68 7.40 -31.10 14.86
CA GLU A 68 8.49 -30.83 13.92
C GLU A 68 7.92 -30.55 12.54
N PHE A 69 8.41 -29.49 11.92
CA PHE A 69 8.04 -29.10 10.58
C PHE A 69 9.28 -28.78 9.76
N GLU A 70 9.15 -28.93 8.45
CA GLU A 70 10.14 -28.62 7.45
C GLU A 70 9.68 -27.39 6.67
N ALA A 71 10.54 -26.37 6.60
CA ALA A 71 10.27 -25.16 5.86
C ALA A 71 11.23 -25.01 4.66
N GLU A 72 10.68 -24.54 3.54
CA GLU A 72 11.43 -24.31 2.32
C GLU A 72 10.91 -23.04 1.63
N VAL A 73 11.83 -22.26 1.07
CA VAL A 73 11.52 -20.97 0.45
C VAL A 73 11.90 -20.99 -1.01
N VAL A 74 10.99 -20.50 -1.85
CA VAL A 74 11.22 -20.19 -3.25
C VAL A 74 11.03 -18.70 -3.44
N ILE A 75 11.98 -18.03 -4.10
CA ILE A 75 11.86 -16.63 -4.47
C ILE A 75 11.96 -16.54 -5.99
N ARG A 76 10.95 -15.92 -6.61
CA ARG A 76 10.85 -15.79 -8.06
C ARG A 76 10.53 -14.36 -8.46
N SER A 77 11.24 -13.82 -9.45
CA SER A 77 10.86 -12.54 -10.07
C SER A 77 9.83 -12.76 -11.18
N SER A 78 8.91 -11.81 -11.37
CA SER A 78 8.13 -11.71 -12.61
C SER A 78 8.19 -10.30 -13.18
N PRO A 79 8.33 -10.14 -14.51
CA PRO A 79 8.09 -8.88 -15.20
C PRO A 79 6.63 -8.41 -15.11
N CYS A 80 5.69 -9.33 -14.85
CA CYS A 80 4.26 -9.07 -14.88
C CYS A 80 3.65 -9.24 -13.49
N ALA A 81 3.45 -8.13 -12.75
CA ALA A 81 2.84 -8.15 -11.41
C ALA A 81 1.50 -8.90 -11.34
N LYS A 82 0.69 -8.79 -12.42
CA LYS A 82 -0.63 -9.42 -12.53
C LYS A 82 -0.60 -10.95 -12.45
N GLU A 83 0.55 -11.56 -12.76
CA GLU A 83 0.76 -13.01 -12.69
C GLU A 83 0.60 -13.55 -11.26
N PHE A 84 0.97 -12.75 -10.26
CA PHE A 84 0.96 -13.13 -8.85
C PHE A 84 -0.28 -12.62 -8.10
N ILE A 85 -1.05 -11.73 -8.71
CA ILE A 85 -2.27 -11.18 -8.14
C ILE A 85 -3.40 -12.15 -8.50
N VAL A 86 -3.55 -13.21 -7.70
CA VAL A 86 -4.72 -14.10 -7.75
C VAL A 86 -5.63 -13.77 -6.56
N ASP A 87 -6.91 -13.66 -6.87
CA ASP A 87 -7.97 -13.24 -5.95
C ASP A 87 -7.98 -14.09 -4.67
N LYS A 88 -7.76 -13.48 -3.49
CA LYS A 88 -7.82 -14.16 -2.18
C LYS A 88 -9.16 -14.87 -1.95
N MET A 89 -10.24 -14.43 -2.63
CA MET A 89 -11.59 -15.02 -2.56
C MET A 89 -11.69 -16.42 -3.20
N ARG A 90 -10.68 -16.85 -3.98
CA ARG A 90 -10.54 -18.24 -4.46
C ARG A 90 -9.29 -18.85 -3.87
N PHE A 91 -9.29 -19.02 -2.55
CA PHE A 91 -8.20 -19.62 -1.79
C PHE A 91 -7.65 -20.92 -2.41
N SER A 92 -8.52 -21.78 -2.96
CA SER A 92 -8.11 -23.00 -3.67
C SER A 92 -7.29 -22.73 -4.94
N GLN A 93 -7.60 -21.67 -5.69
CA GLN A 93 -6.82 -21.26 -6.86
C GLN A 93 -5.50 -20.61 -6.47
N VAL A 94 -5.46 -19.87 -5.36
CA VAL A 94 -4.22 -19.28 -4.82
C VAL A 94 -3.27 -20.38 -4.34
N SER A 95 -3.75 -21.35 -3.56
CA SER A 95 -2.92 -22.47 -3.09
C SER A 95 -2.38 -23.30 -4.26
N ASN A 96 -3.23 -23.64 -5.23
CA ASN A 96 -2.80 -24.34 -6.45
C ASN A 96 -1.79 -23.53 -7.28
N LEU A 97 -1.92 -22.20 -7.32
CA LEU A 97 -0.97 -21.33 -8.03
C LEU A 97 0.38 -21.27 -7.31
N LEU A 98 0.37 -21.11 -5.99
CA LEU A 98 1.59 -21.11 -5.18
C LEU A 98 2.30 -22.46 -5.30
N GLN A 99 1.55 -23.56 -5.22
CA GLN A 99 2.06 -24.90 -5.49
C GLN A 99 2.64 -25.01 -6.91
N PHE A 100 1.96 -24.50 -7.93
CA PHE A 100 2.44 -24.51 -9.31
C PHE A 100 3.81 -23.83 -9.46
N TYR A 101 3.98 -22.63 -8.90
CA TYR A 101 5.25 -21.90 -8.94
C TYR A 101 6.34 -22.51 -8.06
N PHE A 102 5.94 -23.20 -6.99
CA PHE A 102 6.86 -23.90 -6.12
C PHE A 102 7.42 -25.17 -6.78
N GLU A 103 6.55 -25.95 -7.45
CA GLU A 103 6.90 -27.22 -8.10
C GLU A 103 7.56 -27.03 -9.46
N ASN A 104 7.12 -26.03 -10.24
CA ASN A 104 7.66 -25.76 -11.57
C ASN A 104 8.61 -24.57 -11.53
N ASP A 105 9.90 -24.87 -11.64
CA ASP A 105 10.99 -23.89 -11.70
C ASP A 105 10.92 -23.01 -12.97
N ASN A 106 10.64 -23.62 -14.13
CA ASN A 106 10.84 -22.98 -15.45
C ASN A 106 9.55 -22.75 -16.24
N LYS A 107 8.38 -22.85 -15.61
CA LYS A 107 7.10 -22.73 -16.31
C LYS A 107 6.36 -21.47 -15.92
N ILE A 108 5.64 -20.91 -16.89
CA ILE A 108 4.73 -19.77 -16.70
C ILE A 108 3.31 -20.21 -17.01
N PRO A 109 2.30 -19.67 -16.30
CA PRO A 109 0.91 -19.95 -16.62
C PRO A 109 0.54 -19.39 -18.00
N PRO A 110 -0.48 -19.97 -18.67
CA PRO A 110 -0.93 -19.49 -19.96
C PRO A 110 -1.42 -18.03 -19.87
N GLY A 111 -1.07 -17.22 -20.88
CA GLY A 111 -1.47 -15.80 -20.97
C GLY A 111 -0.39 -14.77 -20.64
N TYR A 112 0.80 -15.23 -20.21
CA TYR A 112 1.99 -14.40 -20.04
C TYR A 112 3.09 -14.86 -21.00
N ASP A 113 3.87 -13.91 -21.52
CA ASP A 113 4.95 -14.17 -22.47
C ASP A 113 6.19 -13.37 -22.03
N TYR A 114 7.18 -14.08 -21.49
CA TYR A 114 8.49 -13.56 -21.16
C TYR A 114 9.50 -14.72 -21.14
N ASP A 115 10.77 -14.46 -21.46
CA ASP A 115 11.76 -15.53 -21.66
C ASP A 115 12.57 -15.88 -20.42
N LYS A 116 12.71 -14.94 -19.48
CA LYS A 116 13.69 -15.03 -18.38
C LYS A 116 13.09 -14.64 -17.04
N ILE A 117 13.46 -15.37 -16.00
CA ILE A 117 13.17 -15.06 -14.60
C ILE A 117 14.40 -15.23 -13.73
N LEU A 118 14.46 -14.50 -12.62
CA LEU A 118 15.30 -14.82 -11.48
C LEU A 118 14.55 -15.81 -10.59
N TYR A 119 15.22 -16.91 -10.25
CA TYR A 119 14.68 -17.94 -9.39
C TYR A 119 15.72 -18.37 -8.35
N TYR A 120 15.24 -18.61 -7.14
CA TYR A 120 16.00 -19.16 -6.03
C TYR A 120 15.12 -20.13 -5.26
N ARG A 121 15.74 -21.22 -4.80
CA ARG A 121 15.09 -22.25 -3.98
C ARG A 121 16.04 -22.68 -2.88
N SER A 122 15.57 -22.61 -1.63
CA SER A 122 16.33 -23.06 -0.47
C SER A 122 16.30 -24.59 -0.37
N LYS A 123 17.24 -25.16 0.39
CA LYS A 123 17.12 -26.53 0.87
C LYS A 123 16.06 -26.57 1.98
N PRO A 124 15.37 -27.71 2.14
CA PRO A 124 14.46 -27.89 3.25
C PRO A 124 15.21 -27.85 4.59
N GLN A 125 14.67 -27.12 5.56
CA GLN A 125 15.20 -27.01 6.91
C GLN A 125 14.18 -27.47 7.92
N ARG A 126 14.61 -28.30 8.87
CA ARG A 126 13.74 -28.87 9.90
C ARG A 126 13.83 -28.05 11.18
N PHE A 127 12.68 -27.73 11.72
CA PHE A 127 12.51 -26.98 12.96
C PHE A 127 11.64 -27.76 13.93
N SER A 128 11.95 -27.67 15.21
CA SER A 128 11.15 -28.24 16.30
C SER A 128 10.61 -27.11 17.16
N CYS A 129 9.31 -27.14 17.47
CA CYS A 129 8.72 -26.22 18.43
C CYS A 129 8.96 -26.66 19.90
N LEU A 130 9.46 -27.87 20.12
CA LEU A 130 9.71 -28.38 21.46
C LEU A 130 10.94 -27.71 22.07
N ASN A 131 10.76 -27.03 23.21
CA ASN A 131 11.80 -26.30 23.93
C ASN A 131 12.46 -25.16 23.12
N SER A 132 11.90 -24.77 21.98
CA SER A 132 12.33 -23.57 21.25
C SER A 132 11.62 -22.34 21.82
N VAL A 133 12.33 -21.55 22.62
CA VAL A 133 11.81 -20.29 23.20
C VAL A 133 12.16 -19.08 22.31
N GLY A 134 12.72 -19.31 21.12
CA GLY A 134 13.25 -18.27 20.23
C GLY A 134 12.72 -18.35 18.80
N ASP A 135 13.04 -17.30 18.05
CA ASP A 135 12.75 -17.16 16.64
C ASP A 135 13.60 -18.16 15.82
N HIS A 136 12.96 -18.93 14.95
CA HIS A 136 13.65 -19.78 13.98
C HIS A 136 13.91 -19.00 12.70
N PHE A 137 15.17 -18.93 12.28
CA PHE A 137 15.57 -18.22 11.07
C PHE A 137 15.86 -19.22 9.95
N LEU A 138 15.35 -18.95 8.75
CA LEU A 138 15.74 -19.72 7.57
C LEU A 138 17.04 -19.13 7.02
N GLU A 139 18.16 -19.76 7.35
CA GLU A 139 19.48 -19.35 6.87
C GLU A 139 20.15 -20.49 6.10
N GLN A 140 20.56 -20.23 4.86
CA GLN A 140 21.23 -21.24 4.03
C GLN A 140 22.74 -21.00 3.96
N ILE A 141 23.51 -22.00 4.41
CA ILE A 141 24.98 -22.01 4.36
C ILE A 141 25.43 -23.28 3.61
N PRO A 142 26.23 -23.18 2.53
CA PRO A 142 26.71 -21.96 1.88
C PRO A 142 25.59 -21.19 1.15
N LYS A 143 25.74 -19.86 1.06
CA LYS A 143 24.81 -18.99 0.33
C LYS A 143 25.02 -19.17 -1.18
N PHE A 144 23.94 -19.46 -1.92
CA PHE A 144 23.94 -19.50 -3.39
C PHE A 144 23.06 -18.38 -3.90
N GLY A 145 23.56 -17.58 -4.85
CA GLY A 145 22.78 -16.49 -5.43
C GLY A 145 21.60 -16.98 -6.27
N MET A 146 20.65 -16.07 -6.55
CA MET A 146 19.59 -16.32 -7.52
C MET A 146 20.17 -16.59 -8.91
N LYS A 147 19.55 -17.51 -9.65
CA LYS A 147 19.94 -17.82 -11.03
C LYS A 147 18.91 -17.31 -12.01
N VAL A 148 19.37 -16.99 -13.22
CA VAL A 148 18.49 -16.66 -14.34
C VAL A 148 18.06 -17.95 -15.02
N TYR A 149 16.76 -18.20 -15.07
CA TYR A 149 16.18 -19.35 -15.77
C TYR A 149 15.44 -18.89 -17.01
N ASN A 150 15.58 -19.68 -18.09
CA ASN A 150 14.76 -19.54 -19.27
C ASN A 150 13.43 -20.24 -19.01
N VAL A 151 12.32 -19.54 -19.24
CA VAL A 151 10.98 -20.09 -18.99
C VAL A 151 10.28 -20.45 -20.29
N THR A 152 9.33 -21.38 -20.17
CA THR A 152 8.45 -21.79 -21.26
C THR A 152 6.99 -21.75 -20.80
N PRO A 153 6.05 -21.35 -21.68
CA PRO A 153 4.63 -21.40 -21.38
C PRO A 153 4.18 -22.84 -21.10
N PHE A 154 3.34 -23.01 -20.07
CA PHE A 154 2.75 -24.30 -19.75
C PHE A 154 1.69 -24.67 -20.79
N ASN A 155 2.07 -25.45 -21.80
CA ASN A 155 1.13 -26.06 -22.74
C ASN A 155 0.74 -27.45 -22.21
N GLN A 156 -0.55 -27.73 -22.01
CA GLN A 156 -1.00 -29.09 -21.70
C GLN A 156 -0.74 -30.03 -22.90
N LEU A 157 0.23 -30.95 -22.80
CA LEU A 157 0.08 -32.43 -22.82
C LEU A 157 1.46 -33.14 -22.88
N PRO A 158 1.55 -34.44 -22.52
CA PRO A 158 2.69 -35.04 -21.83
C PRO A 158 3.64 -35.78 -22.76
N SER A 159 4.91 -35.86 -22.35
CA SER A 159 5.64 -37.14 -22.28
C SER A 159 6.91 -36.93 -21.46
N LEU A 160 7.09 -37.82 -20.49
CA LEU A 160 8.28 -37.94 -19.68
C LEU A 160 9.45 -38.38 -20.57
N GLU A 161 10.50 -37.57 -20.64
CA GLU A 161 11.88 -38.07 -20.68
C GLU A 161 12.78 -37.15 -19.85
N PRO A 162 13.65 -37.69 -18.98
CA PRO A 162 14.58 -36.89 -18.20
C PRO A 162 15.75 -36.48 -19.09
N ARG A 163 15.73 -35.26 -19.65
CA ARG A 163 16.91 -34.69 -20.31
C ARG A 163 17.82 -34.02 -19.30
N SER A 164 18.85 -34.77 -18.90
CA SER A 164 20.13 -34.25 -18.39
C SER A 164 20.66 -33.13 -19.29
N ARG A 165 20.83 -31.92 -18.73
CA ARG A 165 21.79 -30.93 -19.24
C ARG A 165 22.47 -30.23 -18.06
N ARG A 166 23.76 -30.53 -17.91
CA ARG A 166 24.71 -29.71 -17.16
C ARG A 166 24.77 -28.33 -17.82
N ALA A 167 24.42 -27.29 -17.08
CA ALA A 167 24.77 -25.91 -17.41
C ALA A 167 25.86 -25.46 -16.45
N ASN A 168 26.99 -25.09 -17.03
CA ASN A 168 28.14 -24.50 -16.36
C ASN A 168 27.76 -23.04 -16.05
N ASP A 169 27.41 -22.73 -14.80
CA ASP A 169 27.21 -21.35 -14.36
C ASP A 169 28.48 -20.89 -13.64
N GLN A 170 29.28 -20.09 -14.35
CA GLN A 170 30.39 -19.33 -13.77
C GLN A 170 29.80 -18.21 -12.88
N PHE A 171 30.24 -18.11 -11.64
CA PHE A 171 29.86 -17.04 -10.71
C PHE A 171 30.83 -15.85 -10.85
N PRO A 172 30.37 -14.58 -10.91
CA PRO A 172 31.24 -13.45 -10.67
C PRO A 172 31.57 -13.37 -9.18
N GLY A 173 32.85 -13.53 -8.84
CA GLY A 173 33.34 -13.29 -7.48
C GLY A 173 33.37 -11.81 -7.15
N ILE A 174 33.10 -11.47 -5.88
CA ILE A 174 33.53 -10.21 -5.29
C ILE A 174 34.14 -10.52 -3.93
N ASN A 175 35.47 -10.33 -3.86
CA ASN A 175 36.19 -10.13 -2.61
C ASN A 175 35.86 -8.73 -2.08
N GLY A 176 35.39 -8.67 -0.85
CA GLY A 176 35.21 -7.43 -0.11
C GLY A 176 35.22 -7.73 1.37
N GLN A 177 36.38 -7.55 2.00
CA GLN A 177 36.47 -7.45 3.44
C GLN A 177 35.77 -6.15 3.85
N SER A 178 34.68 -6.25 4.61
CA SER A 178 34.24 -5.17 5.49
C SER A 178 33.75 -5.82 6.77
N ILE A 179 34.70 -5.91 7.71
CA ILE A 179 34.43 -6.10 9.12
C ILE A 179 33.84 -4.76 9.59
N ASP A 180 32.53 -4.76 9.80
CA ASP A 180 31.69 -3.80 10.54
C ASP A 180 30.34 -3.74 9.84
N GLY A 181 29.48 -4.65 10.29
CA GLY A 181 28.05 -4.55 10.08
C GLY A 181 27.60 -3.20 10.61
N GLY A 182 27.15 -2.35 9.70
CA GLY A 182 26.47 -1.10 10.03
C GLY A 182 25.20 -1.40 10.80
N ALA A 183 25.34 -1.56 12.11
CA ALA A 183 24.24 -1.67 13.04
C ALA A 183 23.49 -0.33 13.01
N LYS A 184 22.26 -0.37 12.49
CA LYS A 184 21.24 0.64 12.76
C LYS A 184 20.24 -0.01 13.73
N ASP A 185 20.32 0.41 14.98
CA ASP A 185 19.31 0.44 16.05
C ASP A 185 18.16 -0.59 16.03
N SER A 186 18.49 -1.87 16.04
CA SER A 186 17.65 -2.87 16.70
C SER A 186 18.54 -4.02 17.22
N LEU A 187 18.34 -4.44 18.47
CA LEU A 187 19.08 -5.52 19.16
C LEU A 187 18.81 -6.93 18.57
N THR A 188 18.38 -7.03 17.30
CA THR A 188 18.01 -8.27 16.62
C THR A 188 19.15 -8.68 15.68
N SER A 189 19.67 -9.90 15.84
CA SER A 189 20.63 -10.47 14.88
C SER A 189 19.95 -10.61 13.52
N TRP A 190 20.60 -10.12 12.47
CA TRP A 190 20.07 -10.11 11.09
C TRP A 190 20.58 -11.33 10.32
N HIS A 191 19.65 -12.17 9.84
CA HIS A 191 19.92 -13.45 9.18
C HIS A 191 19.27 -13.52 7.79
N PRO A 192 19.87 -12.86 6.78
CA PRO A 192 19.27 -12.81 5.45
C PRO A 192 19.48 -14.13 4.71
N ILE A 193 18.37 -14.70 4.20
CA ILE A 193 18.37 -15.91 3.38
C ILE A 193 18.93 -15.64 1.99
N GLN A 194 18.58 -14.49 1.40
CA GLN A 194 18.94 -14.14 0.04
C GLN A 194 19.01 -12.61 -0.15
N THR A 195 19.96 -12.17 -0.98
CA THR A 195 20.04 -10.80 -1.47
C THR A 195 19.56 -10.74 -2.92
N LEU A 196 18.72 -9.75 -3.24
CA LEU A 196 18.11 -9.61 -4.55
C LEU A 196 19.03 -8.84 -5.50
N PRO A 197 19.34 -9.35 -6.70
CA PRO A 197 20.35 -8.76 -7.57
C PRO A 197 19.84 -7.63 -8.48
N VAL A 198 18.52 -7.51 -8.68
CA VAL A 198 17.91 -6.59 -9.66
C VAL A 198 16.63 -5.97 -9.12
N ASP A 199 16.31 -4.74 -9.55
CA ASP A 199 15.01 -4.10 -9.31
C ASP A 199 13.89 -4.87 -10.02
N ALA A 200 13.02 -5.53 -9.27
CA ALA A 200 11.93 -6.31 -9.84
C ALA A 200 10.81 -6.54 -8.82
N ILE A 201 9.71 -7.12 -9.29
CA ILE A 201 8.64 -7.62 -8.43
C ILE A 201 8.96 -9.09 -8.13
N TYR A 202 9.07 -9.40 -6.85
CA TYR A 202 9.38 -10.73 -6.37
C TYR A 202 8.18 -11.35 -5.66
N LEU A 203 7.94 -12.62 -5.93
CA LEU A 203 7.06 -13.49 -5.17
C LEU A 203 7.93 -14.43 -4.34
N LEU A 204 7.81 -14.33 -3.02
CA LEU A 204 8.36 -15.31 -2.09
C LEU A 204 7.27 -16.30 -1.72
N ILE A 205 7.56 -17.59 -1.91
CA ILE A 205 6.68 -18.69 -1.55
C ILE A 205 7.36 -19.48 -0.44
N LEU A 206 6.71 -19.51 0.72
CA LEU A 206 7.13 -20.33 1.86
C LEU A 206 6.25 -21.58 1.90
N ARG A 207 6.88 -22.75 1.81
CA ARG A 207 6.24 -24.04 2.00
C ARG A 207 6.56 -24.57 3.39
N ILE A 208 5.53 -25.00 4.11
CA ILE A 208 5.65 -25.61 5.43
C ILE A 208 5.03 -27.00 5.38
N THR A 209 5.81 -28.02 5.72
CA THR A 209 5.39 -29.43 5.74
C THR A 209 5.61 -30.01 7.12
N ILE A 210 4.59 -30.60 7.73
CA ILE A 210 4.72 -31.23 9.05
C ILE A 210 5.40 -32.59 8.90
N THR A 211 6.48 -32.84 9.65
CA THR A 211 7.20 -34.11 9.65
C THR A 211 6.86 -34.98 10.86
N LYS A 212 6.63 -34.36 12.02
CA LYS A 212 6.25 -35.05 13.26
C LYS A 212 5.13 -34.28 13.93
N PHE A 213 4.07 -35.00 14.29
CA PHE A 213 2.90 -34.47 14.99
C PHE A 213 2.62 -35.37 16.19
N SER A 214 2.42 -34.77 17.37
CA SER A 214 2.07 -35.53 18.58
C SER A 214 0.72 -36.21 18.38
N ALA A 215 0.66 -37.53 18.55
CA ALA A 215 -0.54 -38.33 18.29
C ALA A 215 -1.69 -38.07 19.28
N ASP A 216 -1.42 -37.39 20.40
CA ASP A 216 -2.36 -37.18 21.51
C ASP A 216 -3.07 -35.82 21.45
N ASP A 217 -2.64 -34.91 20.56
CA ASP A 217 -3.23 -33.58 20.42
C ASP A 217 -4.10 -33.50 19.17
N THR A 218 -5.38 -33.23 19.33
CA THR A 218 -6.34 -33.05 18.21
C THR A 218 -6.54 -31.57 17.86
N LYS A 219 -5.77 -30.68 18.50
CA LYS A 219 -5.86 -29.24 18.31
C LYS A 219 -5.00 -28.78 17.13
N ASN A 220 -5.50 -27.76 16.44
CA ASN A 220 -4.71 -27.05 15.45
C ASN A 220 -3.70 -26.17 16.19
N HIS A 221 -2.43 -26.28 15.83
CA HIS A 221 -1.38 -25.44 16.38
C HIS A 221 -1.03 -24.33 15.40
N THR A 222 -0.70 -23.16 15.92
CA THR A 222 -0.48 -21.98 15.10
C THR A 222 0.98 -21.55 15.16
N ILE A 223 1.57 -21.33 14.00
CA ILE A 223 2.90 -20.73 13.86
C ILE A 223 2.77 -19.39 13.16
N GLU A 224 3.66 -18.47 13.51
CA GLU A 224 3.71 -17.15 12.89
C GLU A 224 4.88 -17.11 11.92
N ALA A 225 4.58 -16.92 10.64
CA ALA A 225 5.57 -16.72 9.59
C ALA A 225 5.73 -15.22 9.31
N GLU A 226 6.93 -14.70 9.59
CA GLU A 226 7.29 -13.31 9.41
C GLU A 226 8.34 -13.19 8.30
N VAL A 227 8.03 -12.43 7.25
CA VAL A 227 8.93 -12.14 6.14
C VAL A 227 9.28 -10.67 6.14
N GLN A 228 10.57 -10.37 6.21
CA GLN A 228 11.08 -9.01 6.23
C GLN A 228 11.86 -8.72 4.94
N TRP A 229 11.45 -7.67 4.24
CA TRP A 229 12.12 -7.15 3.06
C TRP A 229 12.84 -5.85 3.44
N ARG A 230 14.17 -5.88 3.49
CA ARG A 230 14.98 -4.72 3.84
C ARG A 230 15.74 -4.23 2.62
N GLY A 231 15.29 -3.11 2.05
CA GLY A 231 15.99 -2.45 0.96
C GLY A 231 17.25 -1.69 1.44
N PRO A 232 18.12 -1.27 0.50
CA PRO A 232 19.32 -0.48 0.82
C PRO A 232 19.00 0.85 1.51
N TYR A 233 17.79 1.38 1.31
CA TYR A 233 17.36 2.68 1.84
C TYR A 233 16.31 2.58 2.97
N GLY A 234 15.97 1.38 3.42
CA GLY A 234 14.95 1.10 4.44
C GLY A 234 13.95 0.03 4.01
N TYR A 235 12.82 -0.07 4.71
CA TYR A 235 11.81 -1.11 4.51
C TYR A 235 10.77 -0.81 3.42
N LEU A 236 10.89 0.35 2.76
CA LEU A 236 9.89 0.80 1.80
C LEU A 236 10.02 0.03 0.46
N SER A 237 8.86 -0.32 -0.12
CA SER A 237 8.78 -1.01 -1.41
C SER A 237 9.39 -0.16 -2.53
N ALA A 238 9.89 -0.79 -3.60
CA ALA A 238 10.52 -0.08 -4.72
C ALA A 238 9.59 0.96 -5.38
N ILE A 239 8.30 0.65 -5.47
CA ILE A 239 7.27 1.55 -6.04
C ILE A 239 7.00 2.76 -5.13
N ASP A 240 7.06 2.57 -3.82
CA ASP A 240 6.67 3.59 -2.82
C ASP A 240 7.86 4.49 -2.42
N TYR A 241 9.09 4.04 -2.61
CA TYR A 241 10.30 4.81 -2.29
C TYR A 241 10.38 6.22 -2.93
N PRO A 242 10.09 6.41 -4.24
CA PRO A 242 10.07 7.75 -4.83
C PRO A 242 8.94 8.64 -4.27
N LEU A 243 7.84 8.05 -3.80
CA LEU A 243 6.73 8.82 -3.22
C LEU A 243 7.14 9.51 -1.92
N LEU A 244 8.01 8.90 -1.11
CA LEU A 244 8.55 9.52 0.11
C LEU A 244 9.21 10.87 -0.21
N HIS A 245 10.08 10.91 -1.22
CA HIS A 245 10.77 12.13 -1.65
C HIS A 245 9.80 13.15 -2.24
N PHE A 246 8.84 12.69 -3.04
CA PHE A 246 7.81 13.54 -3.62
C PHE A 246 6.97 14.24 -2.54
N TYR A 247 6.52 13.51 -1.52
CA TYR A 247 5.75 14.10 -0.42
C TYR A 247 6.60 15.04 0.44
N GLY A 248 7.88 14.75 0.64
CA GLY A 248 8.83 15.65 1.31
C GLY A 248 8.99 16.98 0.57
N PHE A 249 9.24 16.93 -0.75
CA PHE A 249 9.34 18.13 -1.59
C PHE A 249 8.03 18.94 -1.60
N MET A 250 6.89 18.26 -1.76
CA MET A 250 5.59 18.91 -1.72
C MET A 250 5.32 19.57 -0.37
N CYS A 251 5.70 18.93 0.74
CA CYS A 251 5.56 19.51 2.06
C CYS A 251 6.29 20.86 2.17
N ILE A 252 7.55 20.93 1.73
CA ILE A 252 8.34 22.18 1.70
C ILE A 252 7.65 23.24 0.82
N PHE A 253 7.20 22.86 -0.37
CA PHE A 253 6.50 23.78 -1.28
C PHE A 253 5.22 24.36 -0.64
N TYR A 254 4.40 23.53 0.00
CA TYR A 254 3.20 23.99 0.70
C TYR A 254 3.53 24.86 1.92
N THR A 255 4.59 24.57 2.66
CA THR A 255 5.06 25.43 3.77
C THR A 255 5.48 26.80 3.29
N LEU A 256 6.26 26.89 2.19
CA LEU A 256 6.65 28.17 1.60
C LEU A 256 5.43 28.96 1.11
N MET A 257 4.46 28.28 0.47
CA MET A 257 3.22 28.90 0.03
C MET A 257 2.38 29.40 1.22
N ALA A 258 2.28 28.63 2.31
CA ALA A 258 1.58 29.02 3.53
C ALA A 258 2.24 30.24 4.19
N LEU A 259 3.57 30.26 4.27
CA LEU A 259 4.32 31.38 4.83
C LEU A 259 4.17 32.64 3.98
N ALA A 260 4.31 32.52 2.65
CA ALA A 260 4.11 33.63 1.73
C ALA A 260 2.69 34.21 1.85
N TRP A 261 1.67 33.34 1.91
CA TRP A 261 0.29 33.76 2.11
C TRP A 261 0.09 34.48 3.45
N LEU A 262 0.66 33.94 4.54
CA LEU A 262 0.59 34.53 5.87
C LEU A 262 1.26 35.92 5.91
N ILE A 263 2.42 36.10 5.27
CA ILE A 263 3.10 37.41 5.17
C ILE A 263 2.21 38.43 4.45
N VAL A 264 1.60 38.03 3.32
CA VAL A 264 0.67 38.92 2.59
C VAL A 264 -0.55 39.27 3.43
N CYS A 265 -1.12 38.30 4.16
CA CYS A 265 -2.23 38.52 5.06
C CYS A 265 -1.89 39.46 6.22
N LEU A 266 -0.68 39.38 6.79
CA LEU A 266 -0.22 40.30 7.84
C LEU A 266 0.01 41.71 7.30
N LYS A 267 0.57 41.85 6.10
CA LYS A 267 0.78 43.16 5.48
C LYS A 267 -0.53 43.89 5.18
N HIS A 268 -1.57 43.16 4.79
CA HIS A 268 -2.89 43.69 4.43
C HIS A 268 -3.97 43.40 5.49
N TRP A 269 -3.59 43.24 6.76
CA TRP A 269 -4.48 42.71 7.81
C TRP A 269 -5.76 43.54 8.04
N LYS A 270 -5.74 44.83 7.69
CA LYS A 270 -6.91 45.73 7.80
C LYS A 270 -7.96 45.52 6.70
N ASP A 271 -7.57 45.00 5.54
CA ASP A 271 -8.41 44.91 4.35
C ASP A 271 -8.76 43.45 3.98
N LEU A 272 -8.63 42.52 4.93
CA LEU A 272 -8.79 41.09 4.66
C LEU A 272 -10.27 40.71 4.48
N LEU A 273 -10.63 40.25 3.28
CA LEU A 273 -11.94 39.67 3.02
C LEU A 273 -12.05 38.28 3.65
N ARG A 274 -13.25 37.90 4.11
CA ARG A 274 -13.53 36.56 4.67
C ARG A 274 -13.06 35.43 3.76
N VAL A 275 -13.21 35.58 2.45
CA VAL A 275 -12.77 34.60 1.44
C VAL A 275 -11.26 34.34 1.50
N GLN A 276 -10.44 35.35 1.80
CA GLN A 276 -8.98 35.20 1.87
C GLN A 276 -8.55 34.32 3.06
N PHE A 277 -9.26 34.38 4.19
CA PHE A 277 -9.05 33.45 5.30
C PHE A 277 -9.36 32.00 4.90
N TRP A 278 -10.41 31.78 4.11
CA TRP A 278 -10.73 30.45 3.59
C TRP A 278 -9.66 29.92 2.63
N ILE A 279 -9.08 30.78 1.78
CA ILE A 279 -7.94 30.39 0.92
C ILE A 279 -6.75 29.96 1.79
N GLY A 280 -6.41 30.75 2.81
CA GLY A 280 -5.35 30.41 3.76
C GLY A 280 -5.61 29.09 4.49
N ALA A 281 -6.85 28.83 4.91
CA ALA A 281 -7.24 27.57 5.52
C ALA A 281 -7.04 26.37 4.58
N VAL A 282 -7.39 26.50 3.29
CA VAL A 282 -7.16 25.43 2.29
C VAL A 282 -5.67 25.16 2.09
N ILE A 283 -4.83 26.21 2.07
CA ILE A 283 -3.36 26.06 1.99
C ILE A 283 -2.82 25.32 3.22
N MET A 284 -3.27 25.70 4.43
CA MET A 284 -2.86 25.05 5.67
C MET A 284 -3.28 23.58 5.74
N ILE A 285 -4.49 23.25 5.31
CA ILE A 285 -4.95 21.86 5.22
C ILE A 285 -4.11 21.07 4.21
N GLY A 286 -3.75 21.69 3.08
CA GLY A 286 -2.82 21.08 2.11
C GLY A 286 -1.44 20.80 2.68
N MET A 287 -0.90 21.69 3.53
CA MET A 287 0.35 21.45 4.24
C MET A 287 0.22 20.27 5.22
N ILE A 288 -0.84 20.23 6.01
CA ILE A 288 -1.11 19.12 6.95
C ILE A 288 -1.24 17.80 6.20
N GLU A 289 -1.99 17.76 5.10
CA GLU A 289 -2.14 16.58 4.24
C GLU A 289 -0.77 16.02 3.82
N LYS A 290 0.13 16.86 3.28
CA LYS A 290 1.46 16.42 2.83
C LYS A 290 2.36 16.01 3.99
N ALA A 291 2.26 16.68 5.13
CA ALA A 291 2.99 16.29 6.34
C ALA A 291 2.56 14.91 6.85
N VAL A 292 1.26 14.61 6.87
CA VAL A 292 0.74 13.30 7.31
C VAL A 292 1.18 12.19 6.34
N PHE A 293 1.09 12.40 5.02
CA PHE A 293 1.61 11.44 4.06
C PHE A 293 3.11 11.20 4.27
N TYR A 294 3.90 12.27 4.35
CA TYR A 294 5.35 12.14 4.58
C TYR A 294 5.68 11.40 5.88
N ALA A 295 4.96 11.68 6.96
CA ALA A 295 5.12 11.00 8.24
C ALA A 295 4.85 9.49 8.13
N GLU A 296 3.79 9.09 7.43
CA GLU A 296 3.47 7.67 7.21
C GLU A 296 4.57 6.97 6.39
N TYR A 297 4.96 7.53 5.24
CA TYR A 297 6.02 6.92 4.41
C TYR A 297 7.37 6.89 5.13
N SER A 298 7.70 7.91 5.92
CA SER A 298 8.94 7.94 6.70
C SER A 298 8.93 6.89 7.80
N ASN A 299 7.81 6.74 8.51
CA ASN A 299 7.65 5.72 9.53
C ASN A 299 7.70 4.30 8.92
N MET A 300 7.06 4.10 7.76
CA MET A 300 7.16 2.84 7.02
C MET A 300 8.59 2.49 6.66
N ASN A 301 9.35 3.48 6.20
CA ASN A 301 10.72 3.24 5.79
C ASN A 301 11.64 2.85 6.96
N GLN A 302 11.34 3.32 8.18
CA GLN A 302 12.12 3.04 9.38
C GLN A 302 11.69 1.76 10.10
N THR A 303 10.38 1.57 10.28
CA THR A 303 9.81 0.55 11.17
C THR A 303 9.29 -0.68 10.39
N GLY A 304 9.07 -0.54 9.08
CA GLY A 304 8.60 -1.61 8.20
C GLY A 304 7.12 -2.00 8.36
N LYS A 305 6.37 -1.34 9.25
CA LYS A 305 4.95 -1.64 9.56
C LYS A 305 4.05 -0.41 9.57
N SER A 306 2.89 -0.53 8.90
CA SER A 306 1.66 0.30 8.94
C SER A 306 1.39 0.95 10.31
N VAL A 307 1.26 2.27 10.45
CA VAL A 307 0.49 2.80 11.60
C VAL A 307 -0.97 2.81 11.19
N GLU A 308 -1.76 1.98 11.87
CA GLU A 308 -3.19 1.88 11.61
C GLU A 308 -3.87 3.25 11.74
N GLY A 309 -4.65 3.61 10.73
CA GLY A 309 -5.45 4.84 10.70
C GLY A 309 -4.72 6.10 10.23
N LEU A 310 -3.38 6.17 10.18
CA LEU A 310 -2.69 7.39 9.75
C LEU A 310 -2.94 7.70 8.27
N LEU A 311 -2.92 6.66 7.43
CA LEU A 311 -3.23 6.77 6.00
C LEU A 311 -4.69 7.17 5.74
N GLU A 312 -5.63 6.69 6.57
CA GLU A 312 -7.05 7.07 6.47
C GLU A 312 -7.27 8.54 6.81
N LEU A 313 -6.60 9.03 7.86
CA LEU A 313 -6.62 10.45 8.22
C LEU A 313 -6.00 11.32 7.13
N ALA A 314 -4.92 10.86 6.48
CA ALA A 314 -4.31 11.55 5.34
C ALA A 314 -5.31 11.68 4.17
N GLU A 315 -6.02 10.60 3.88
CA GLU A 315 -7.02 10.56 2.82
C GLU A 315 -8.25 11.41 3.16
N LEU A 316 -8.75 11.36 4.40
CA LEU A 316 -9.86 12.20 4.85
C LEU A 316 -9.50 13.69 4.81
N THR A 317 -8.26 14.03 5.18
CA THR A 317 -7.72 15.39 5.06
C THR A 317 -7.67 15.84 3.60
N SER A 318 -7.28 14.94 2.69
CA SER A 318 -7.30 15.19 1.24
C SER A 318 -8.73 15.46 0.74
N CYS A 319 -9.70 14.68 1.21
CA CYS A 319 -11.12 14.85 0.90
C CYS A 319 -11.63 16.20 1.42
N LEU A 320 -11.29 16.57 2.66
CA LEU A 320 -11.67 17.85 3.26
C LEU A 320 -11.13 19.03 2.44
N LYS A 321 -9.84 18.98 2.06
CA LYS A 321 -9.21 20.00 1.22
C LYS A 321 -9.95 20.15 -0.13
N ARG A 322 -10.23 19.03 -0.81
CA ARG A 322 -10.98 19.02 -2.08
C ARG A 322 -12.35 19.65 -1.92
N THR A 323 -13.10 19.29 -0.89
CA THR A 323 -14.42 19.88 -0.60
C THR A 323 -14.32 21.38 -0.36
N MET A 324 -13.39 21.81 0.49
CA MET A 324 -13.22 23.23 0.80
C MET A 324 -12.84 24.04 -0.44
N ALA A 325 -11.98 23.50 -1.31
CA ALA A 325 -11.63 24.15 -2.58
C ALA A 325 -12.86 24.31 -3.49
N HIS A 326 -13.68 23.28 -3.67
CA HIS A 326 -14.88 23.37 -4.51
C HIS A 326 -15.92 24.34 -3.93
N VAL A 327 -16.17 24.28 -2.63
CA VAL A 327 -17.07 25.22 -1.95
C VAL A 327 -16.58 26.66 -2.10
N LEU A 328 -15.27 26.90 -1.97
CA LEU A 328 -14.66 28.21 -2.16
C LEU A 328 -14.88 28.73 -3.58
N VAL A 329 -14.64 27.90 -4.59
CA VAL A 329 -14.87 28.26 -6.00
C VAL A 329 -16.34 28.61 -6.26
N ILE A 330 -17.28 27.85 -5.71
CA ILE A 330 -18.71 28.15 -5.82
C ILE A 330 -19.02 29.51 -5.17
N ILE A 331 -18.57 29.75 -3.93
CA ILE A 331 -18.80 31.01 -3.20
C ILE A 331 -18.26 32.22 -3.99
N VAL A 332 -17.06 32.11 -4.55
CA VAL A 332 -16.44 33.16 -5.37
C VAL A 332 -17.22 33.38 -6.66
N SER A 333 -17.63 32.32 -7.35
CA SER A 333 -18.40 32.42 -8.61
C SER A 333 -19.79 33.04 -8.46
N VAL A 334 -20.42 32.86 -7.30
CA VAL A 334 -21.70 33.51 -6.95
C VAL A 334 -21.50 35.01 -6.67
N GLY A 335 -20.25 35.44 -6.48
CA GLY A 335 -19.88 36.85 -6.28
C GLY A 335 -20.00 37.29 -4.81
N PHE A 336 -19.86 36.36 -3.86
CA PHE A 336 -19.77 36.71 -2.44
C PHE A 336 -18.57 37.63 -2.20
N GLY A 337 -18.81 38.77 -1.55
CA GLY A 337 -17.79 39.77 -1.26
C GLY A 337 -17.61 40.86 -2.33
N VAL A 338 -18.00 40.61 -3.59
CA VAL A 338 -17.89 41.60 -4.69
C VAL A 338 -19.25 42.13 -5.14
N VAL A 339 -20.18 41.23 -5.49
CA VAL A 339 -21.48 41.62 -6.11
C VAL A 339 -22.61 41.58 -5.09
N LYS A 340 -22.55 40.65 -4.14
CA LYS A 340 -23.58 40.46 -3.09
C LYS A 340 -22.92 40.45 -1.69
N PRO A 341 -23.28 41.37 -0.78
CA PRO A 341 -22.69 41.44 0.56
C PRO A 341 -23.20 40.33 1.50
N ARG A 342 -24.33 39.67 1.17
CA ARG A 342 -24.94 38.60 1.98
C ARG A 342 -25.44 37.48 1.07
N LEU A 343 -24.97 36.25 1.30
CA LEU A 343 -25.58 35.03 0.74
C LEU A 343 -26.69 34.63 1.72
N GLY A 344 -27.95 34.83 1.34
CA GLY A 344 -29.11 34.38 2.10
C GLY A 344 -29.30 32.86 1.98
N SER A 345 -30.42 32.43 1.41
CA SER A 345 -30.74 31.00 1.18
C SER A 345 -29.67 30.25 0.36
N THR A 346 -28.95 30.95 -0.52
CA THR A 346 -27.88 30.36 -1.34
C THR A 346 -26.70 29.82 -0.53
N LEU A 347 -26.42 30.38 0.66
CA LEU A 347 -25.37 29.85 1.54
C LEU A 347 -25.69 28.43 2.00
N ASN A 348 -26.94 28.18 2.39
CA ASN A 348 -27.39 26.87 2.85
C ASN A 348 -27.33 25.83 1.72
N GLN A 349 -27.62 26.25 0.48
CA GLN A 349 -27.49 25.39 -0.70
C GLN A 349 -26.03 24.99 -0.95
N VAL A 350 -25.11 25.95 -0.89
CA VAL A 350 -23.67 25.67 -1.07
C VAL A 350 -23.13 24.75 0.02
N ILE A 351 -23.54 24.96 1.28
CA ILE A 351 -23.17 24.07 2.39
C ILE A 351 -23.72 22.66 2.15
N ALA A 352 -24.98 22.53 1.71
CA ALA A 352 -25.57 21.23 1.42
C ALA A 352 -24.84 20.48 0.29
N VAL A 353 -24.48 21.18 -0.79
CA VAL A 353 -23.67 20.61 -1.90
C VAL A 353 -22.27 20.24 -1.42
N GLY A 354 -21.62 21.08 -0.62
CA GLY A 354 -20.30 20.79 -0.04
C GLY A 354 -20.31 19.56 0.87
N MET A 355 -21.33 19.43 1.73
CA MET A 355 -21.51 18.25 2.58
C MET A 355 -21.74 16.99 1.73
N LEU A 356 -22.59 17.07 0.71
CA LEU A 356 -22.83 15.94 -0.19
C LEU A 356 -21.55 15.51 -0.92
N TYR A 357 -20.79 16.47 -1.45
CA TYR A 357 -19.50 16.21 -2.09
C TYR A 357 -18.50 15.55 -1.13
N PHE A 358 -18.40 16.05 0.10
CA PHE A 358 -17.50 15.46 1.10
C PHE A 358 -17.83 14.01 1.40
N ILE A 359 -19.12 13.66 1.49
CA ILE A 359 -19.56 12.28 1.75
C ILE A 359 -19.13 11.36 0.61
N PHE A 360 -19.45 11.71 -0.64
CA PHE A 360 -19.05 10.89 -1.79
C PHE A 360 -17.53 10.83 -1.96
N CYS A 361 -16.83 11.93 -1.68
CA CYS A 361 -15.37 11.97 -1.72
C CYS A 361 -14.76 11.10 -0.61
N ALA A 362 -15.31 11.10 0.60
CA ALA A 362 -14.83 10.27 1.71
C ALA A 362 -15.10 8.79 1.46
N ILE A 363 -16.26 8.43 0.90
CA ILE A 363 -16.56 7.05 0.50
C ILE A 363 -15.56 6.59 -0.58
N GLU A 364 -15.32 7.39 -1.62
CA GLU A 364 -14.32 7.08 -2.66
C GLU A 364 -12.90 6.97 -2.09
N GLY A 365 -12.50 7.90 -1.22
CA GLY A 365 -11.19 7.90 -0.57
C GLY A 365 -10.97 6.67 0.33
N LEU A 366 -11.92 6.38 1.22
CA LEU A 366 -11.81 5.23 2.14
C LEU A 366 -11.88 3.89 1.40
N THR A 367 -12.74 3.75 0.39
CA THR A 367 -12.78 2.55 -0.46
C THR A 367 -11.48 2.38 -1.25
N ARG A 368 -10.82 3.48 -1.65
CA ARG A 368 -9.51 3.42 -2.30
C ARG A 368 -8.42 2.88 -1.38
N VAL A 369 -8.41 3.30 -0.11
CA VAL A 369 -7.42 2.90 0.91
C VAL A 369 -7.69 1.52 1.51
N SER A 370 -8.94 1.04 1.45
CA SER A 370 -9.32 -0.31 1.87
C SER A 370 -8.68 -1.42 1.00
N LYS A 371 -8.51 -2.60 1.61
CA LYS A 371 -7.81 -3.77 1.05
C LYS A 371 -8.24 -4.10 -0.39
N GLN A 372 -7.28 -4.59 -1.17
CA GLN A 372 -7.50 -5.10 -2.52
C GLN A 372 -8.22 -6.46 -2.48
N THR A 373 -9.54 -6.45 -2.37
CA THR A 373 -10.37 -7.60 -2.79
C THR A 373 -10.76 -7.38 -4.26
N THR A 374 -10.88 -8.43 -5.07
CA THR A 374 -11.21 -8.28 -6.50
C THR A 374 -12.61 -7.69 -6.73
N GLU A 375 -13.54 -7.92 -5.81
CA GLU A 375 -14.83 -7.22 -5.75
C GLU A 375 -14.67 -5.71 -5.51
N ALA A 376 -13.59 -5.31 -4.82
CA ALA A 376 -13.28 -3.91 -4.57
C ALA A 376 -12.89 -3.14 -5.84
N VAL A 377 -12.46 -3.78 -6.94
CA VAL A 377 -12.17 -3.05 -8.20
C VAL A 377 -13.45 -2.54 -8.84
N LYS A 378 -14.50 -3.39 -8.88
CA LYS A 378 -15.83 -3.00 -9.35
C LYS A 378 -16.46 -1.97 -8.42
N GLU A 379 -16.37 -2.18 -7.10
CA GLU A 379 -16.85 -1.23 -6.10
C GLU A 379 -16.11 0.12 -6.19
N LYS A 380 -14.79 0.13 -6.41
CA LYS A 380 -14.00 1.35 -6.63
C LYS A 380 -14.44 2.11 -7.87
N GLN A 381 -14.80 1.42 -8.95
CA GLN A 381 -15.33 2.07 -10.16
C GLN A 381 -16.74 2.64 -9.92
N ILE A 382 -17.60 1.90 -9.22
CA ILE A 382 -18.96 2.33 -8.89
C ILE A 382 -18.94 3.54 -7.94
N ALA A 383 -18.05 3.58 -6.96
CA ALA A 383 -17.93 4.71 -6.02
C ALA A 383 -17.48 6.02 -6.70
N LYS A 384 -16.70 5.93 -7.79
CA LYS A 384 -16.22 7.11 -8.54
C LYS A 384 -17.28 7.77 -9.41
N MET A 385 -18.23 7.00 -9.95
CA MET A 385 -19.28 7.51 -10.84
C MET A 385 -20.13 8.65 -10.23
N PRO A 386 -20.74 8.52 -9.03
CA PRO A 386 -21.54 9.58 -8.45
C PRO A 386 -20.71 10.82 -8.10
N LEU A 387 -19.45 10.63 -7.67
CA LEU A 387 -18.54 11.75 -7.40
C LEU A 387 -18.26 12.55 -8.68
N ALA A 388 -17.99 11.88 -9.80
CA ALA A 388 -17.76 12.53 -11.09
C ALA A 388 -18.99 13.31 -11.59
N LEU A 389 -20.20 12.75 -11.44
CA LEU A 389 -21.44 13.46 -11.78
C LEU A 389 -21.63 14.73 -10.96
N LEU A 390 -21.30 14.69 -9.66
CA LEU A 390 -21.34 15.88 -8.81
C LEU A 390 -20.31 16.92 -9.24
N GLU A 391 -19.10 16.53 -9.63
CA GLU A 391 -18.08 17.46 -10.14
C GLU A 391 -18.57 18.16 -11.42
N ILE A 392 -19.26 17.45 -12.32
CA ILE A 392 -19.87 18.04 -13.52
C ILE A 392 -20.98 19.04 -13.14
N CYS A 393 -21.88 18.67 -12.23
CA CYS A 393 -22.94 19.56 -11.75
C CYS A 393 -22.38 20.82 -11.07
N ILE A 394 -21.34 20.67 -10.24
CA ILE A 394 -20.66 21.79 -9.59
C ILE A 394 -20.00 22.71 -10.64
N ALA A 395 -19.30 22.14 -11.62
CA ALA A 395 -18.68 22.91 -12.69
C ALA A 395 -19.71 23.72 -13.47
N TRP A 396 -20.84 23.09 -13.85
CA TRP A 396 -21.95 23.77 -14.52
C TRP A 396 -22.50 24.94 -13.68
N TRP A 397 -22.72 24.71 -12.38
CA TRP A 397 -23.19 25.75 -11.45
C TRP A 397 -22.21 26.94 -11.45
N VAL A 398 -20.91 26.66 -11.29
CA VAL A 398 -19.85 27.68 -11.24
C VAL A 398 -19.86 28.53 -12.50
N PHE A 399 -19.90 27.91 -13.68
CA PHE A 399 -19.94 28.65 -14.95
C PHE A 399 -21.20 29.51 -15.09
N SER A 400 -22.37 28.96 -14.78
CA SER A 400 -23.64 29.71 -14.83
C SER A 400 -23.64 30.91 -13.88
N SER A 401 -23.15 30.71 -12.66
CA SER A 401 -23.04 31.77 -11.64
C SER A 401 -22.06 32.86 -12.05
N LEU A 402 -20.92 32.47 -12.63
CA LEU A 402 -19.92 33.41 -13.13
C LEU A 402 -20.46 34.26 -14.29
N ILE A 403 -21.22 33.67 -15.22
CA ILE A 403 -21.85 34.42 -16.32
C ILE A 403 -22.84 35.45 -15.78
N SER A 404 -23.66 35.06 -14.80
CA SER A 404 -24.61 35.95 -14.15
C SER A 404 -23.92 37.11 -13.43
N THR A 405 -22.85 36.84 -12.67
CA THR A 405 -22.09 37.89 -11.98
C THR A 405 -21.35 38.81 -12.94
N MET A 406 -20.77 38.28 -14.02
CA MET A 406 -20.16 39.10 -15.08
C MET A 406 -21.16 40.04 -15.75
N ARG A 407 -22.39 39.57 -16.06
CA ARG A 407 -23.44 40.42 -16.62
C ARG A 407 -23.84 41.54 -15.65
N ALA A 408 -24.02 41.22 -14.37
CA ALA A 408 -24.33 42.21 -13.34
C ALA A 408 -23.24 43.27 -13.20
N LEU A 409 -21.96 42.87 -13.24
CA LEU A 409 -20.82 43.80 -13.20
C LEU A 409 -20.72 44.67 -14.46
N ARG A 410 -21.06 44.13 -15.65
CA ARG A 410 -21.08 44.92 -16.89
C ARG A 410 -22.17 46.01 -16.86
N LEU A 411 -23.35 45.69 -16.33
CA LEU A 411 -24.43 46.66 -16.21
C LEU A 411 -24.03 47.83 -15.29
N ARG A 412 -23.48 47.53 -14.11
CA ARG A 412 -23.00 48.55 -13.15
C ARG A 412 -21.80 49.38 -13.62
N ARG A 413 -21.08 48.93 -14.65
CA ARG A 413 -19.96 49.68 -15.25
C ARG A 413 -20.44 50.62 -16.36
N ASN A 414 -21.58 50.33 -16.95
CA ASN A 414 -22.16 51.10 -18.05
C ASN A 414 -23.18 52.16 -17.56
N GLU A 415 -23.67 52.00 -16.33
CA GLU A 415 -24.22 53.09 -15.51
C GLU A 415 -23.07 53.94 -14.95
#